data_AF-A0A800F6G5-F1
#
_entry.id   AF-A0A800F6G5-F1
#
_cell.length_a   1.000
_cell.length_b   1.000
_cell.length_c   1.000
_cell.angle_alpha   90.00
_cell.angle_beta   90.00
_cell.angle_gamma   90.00
#
_symmetry.space_group_name_H-M   'P 1'
#
loop_
_entity.id
_entity.type
_entity.pdbx_description
1 polymer ?
#
loop_
_entity_poly.entity_id
_entity_poly.type
_entity_poly.pdbx_seq_one_letter_code
_entity_poly.pdbx_strand_id
1 'polypeptide(L)'
;MGRAAAEVLAAEGARLAIIGKDSSRAEAAADEISKNHGNSTIGLAVESETSFVAIESVLRKATEAVGPLRGLAAVAGPMGPQGDLLDLDDEAWDAHFQTQLMLTVRSCRAVLPHLIAQGGGQIVTLAAYSVRAPKANLAPYAAMKSALVNLTKNIAKTYGDRGIRANCVCPGMIETYALAEARDQAEKRFSGSQDDPLYLAAEQDWGMKMALRRVGQPDEVGELIAFLLSERAGYMTGATLNIDGGTDF
;
A
#
# COMPACT_ATOMS: atom_id res chain seq x y z
N MET A 1 4.73 -3.50 -4.05
CA MET A 1 3.29 -3.20 -4.12
C MET A 1 3.00 -1.89 -4.82
N GLY A 2 3.35 -0.70 -4.29
CA GLY A 2 3.05 0.57 -4.96
C GLY A 2 3.59 0.68 -6.40
N ARG A 3 4.85 0.30 -6.63
CA ARG A 3 5.43 0.19 -7.99
C ARG A 3 4.65 -0.79 -8.89
N ALA A 4 4.25 -1.95 -8.36
CA ALA A 4 3.52 -2.95 -9.13
C ALA A 4 2.13 -2.46 -9.55
N ALA A 5 1.41 -1.74 -8.67
CA ALA A 5 0.17 -1.06 -9.05
C ALA A 5 0.41 0.00 -10.14
N ALA A 6 1.52 0.74 -10.05
CA ALA A 6 1.89 1.73 -11.07
C ALA A 6 2.15 1.09 -12.44
N GLU A 7 2.83 -0.05 -12.50
CA GLU A 7 3.03 -0.81 -13.75
C GLU A 7 1.70 -1.23 -14.40
N VAL A 8 0.76 -1.79 -13.62
CA VAL A 8 -0.55 -2.21 -14.15
C VAL A 8 -1.35 -1.01 -14.63
N LEU A 9 -1.42 0.07 -13.84
CA LEU A 9 -2.11 1.30 -14.23
C LEU A 9 -1.50 1.92 -15.49
N ALA A 10 -0.17 1.89 -15.61
CA ALA A 10 0.55 2.38 -16.77
C ALA A 10 0.21 1.56 -18.03
N ALA A 11 0.18 0.23 -17.91
CA ALA A 11 -0.25 -0.65 -19.00
C ALA A 11 -1.71 -0.39 -19.44
N GLU A 12 -2.57 0.07 -18.52
CA GLU A 12 -3.94 0.51 -18.82
C GLU A 12 -4.03 1.95 -19.35
N GLY A 13 -2.90 2.63 -19.59
CA GLY A 13 -2.83 3.97 -20.16
C GLY A 13 -2.96 5.12 -19.16
N ALA A 14 -2.83 4.84 -17.85
CA ALA A 14 -2.85 5.89 -16.84
C ALA A 14 -1.59 6.78 -16.92
N ARG A 15 -1.78 8.05 -16.54
CA ARG A 15 -0.68 8.97 -16.22
C ARG A 15 -0.48 8.99 -14.72
N LEU A 16 0.76 8.95 -14.25
CA LEU A 16 1.07 8.55 -12.88
C LEU A 16 2.08 9.47 -12.20
N ALA A 17 1.82 9.80 -10.94
CA ALA A 17 2.82 10.37 -10.05
C ALA A 17 3.19 9.32 -9.01
N ILE A 18 4.45 8.87 -9.02
CA ILE A 18 4.99 7.93 -8.05
C ILE A 18 5.65 8.75 -6.96
N ILE A 19 5.11 8.65 -5.75
CA ILE A 19 5.58 9.42 -4.59
C ILE A 19 6.22 8.46 -3.59
N GLY A 20 7.46 8.72 -3.21
CA GLY A 20 8.18 7.95 -2.19
C GLY A 20 9.15 8.81 -1.40
N LYS A 21 9.76 8.26 -0.34
CA LYS A 21 10.74 9.00 0.47
C LYS A 21 12.06 9.27 -0.26
N ASP A 22 12.42 8.41 -1.20
CA ASP A 22 13.68 8.45 -1.94
C ASP A 22 13.40 8.97 -3.36
N SER A 23 13.87 10.17 -3.66
CA SER A 23 13.68 10.81 -4.98
C SER A 23 14.27 9.95 -6.09
N SER A 24 15.50 9.47 -5.91
CA SER A 24 16.22 8.70 -6.93
C SER A 24 15.48 7.42 -7.30
N ARG A 25 14.92 6.72 -6.30
CA ARG A 25 14.14 5.50 -6.53
C ARG A 25 12.78 5.80 -7.16
N ALA A 26 12.13 6.89 -6.76
CA ALA A 26 10.84 7.29 -7.34
C ALA A 26 11.01 7.72 -8.80
N GLU A 27 12.04 8.51 -9.10
CA GLU A 27 12.38 8.97 -10.46
C GLU A 27 12.80 7.80 -11.35
N ALA A 28 13.67 6.92 -10.87
CA ALA A 28 14.08 5.74 -11.65
C ALA A 28 12.90 4.82 -11.99
N ALA A 29 12.00 4.58 -11.02
CA ALA A 29 10.80 3.80 -11.27
C ALA A 29 9.87 4.48 -12.29
N ALA A 30 9.70 5.80 -12.19
CA ALA A 30 8.90 6.57 -13.12
C ALA A 30 9.45 6.56 -14.54
N ASP A 31 10.77 6.72 -14.69
CA ASP A 31 11.45 6.66 -15.98
C ASP A 31 11.32 5.30 -16.64
N GLU A 32 11.47 4.22 -15.87
CA GLU A 32 11.33 2.85 -16.36
C GLU A 32 9.90 2.58 -16.84
N ILE A 33 8.89 2.91 -16.03
CA ILE A 33 7.47 2.76 -16.35
C ILE A 33 7.10 3.60 -17.59
N SER A 34 7.54 4.86 -17.63
CA SER A 34 7.31 5.77 -18.75
C SER A 34 7.90 5.21 -20.06
N LYS A 35 9.13 4.69 -20.02
CA LYS A 35 9.79 4.05 -21.18
C LYS A 35 9.05 2.80 -21.65
N ASN A 36 8.57 1.97 -20.73
CA ASN A 36 7.94 0.69 -21.06
C ASN A 36 6.53 0.86 -21.66
N HIS A 37 5.77 1.87 -21.20
CA HIS A 37 4.35 2.02 -21.54
C HIS A 37 4.02 3.28 -22.36
N GLY A 38 4.97 4.21 -22.54
CA GLY A 38 4.81 5.41 -23.35
C GLY A 38 3.87 6.47 -22.75
N ASN A 39 3.54 6.38 -21.45
CA ASN A 39 2.67 7.31 -20.76
C ASN A 39 3.46 8.31 -19.89
N SER A 40 2.79 9.41 -19.51
CA SER A 40 3.40 10.39 -18.61
C SER A 40 3.43 9.86 -17.18
N THR A 41 4.62 9.47 -16.74
CA THR A 41 4.89 9.06 -15.37
C THR A 41 6.01 9.90 -14.78
N ILE A 42 5.83 10.44 -13.57
CA ILE A 42 6.86 11.21 -12.86
C ILE A 42 7.13 10.66 -11.47
N GLY A 43 8.38 10.76 -11.03
CA GLY A 43 8.80 10.45 -9.66
C GLY A 43 8.88 11.72 -8.82
N LEU A 44 8.35 11.67 -7.60
CA LEU A 44 8.41 12.77 -6.64
C LEU A 44 8.81 12.24 -5.26
N ALA A 45 9.50 13.09 -4.51
CA ALA A 45 9.87 12.78 -3.14
C ALA A 45 8.97 13.44 -2.10
N VAL A 46 8.63 12.69 -1.06
CA VAL A 46 8.07 13.22 0.18
C VAL A 46 8.52 12.38 1.36
N GLU A 47 8.98 13.04 2.42
CA GLU A 47 9.32 12.36 3.68
C GLU A 47 8.11 11.63 4.26
N SER A 48 8.34 10.54 4.98
CA SER A 48 7.27 9.75 5.60
C SER A 48 6.59 10.48 6.76
N GLU A 49 7.35 11.30 7.50
CA GLU A 49 6.87 12.12 8.61
C GLU A 49 6.58 13.55 8.17
N THR A 50 5.89 13.67 7.05
CA THR A 50 5.70 14.97 6.43
C THR A 50 4.46 15.70 6.94
N SER A 51 4.49 17.02 6.84
CA SER A 51 3.35 17.87 7.13
C SER A 51 2.31 17.80 6.01
N PHE A 52 1.08 18.22 6.33
CA PHE A 52 0.03 18.35 5.32
C PHE A 52 0.44 19.30 4.16
N VAL A 53 1.10 20.41 4.48
CA VAL A 53 1.57 21.40 3.49
C VAL A 53 2.55 20.80 2.49
N ALA A 54 3.43 19.90 2.94
CA ALA A 54 4.36 19.23 2.06
C ALA A 54 3.66 18.20 1.14
N ILE A 55 2.65 17.47 1.65
CA ILE A 55 1.79 16.63 0.80
C ILE A 55 1.07 17.46 -0.26
N GLU A 56 0.50 18.62 0.10
CA GLU A 56 -0.15 19.51 -0.86
C GLU A 56 0.83 20.06 -1.92
N SER A 57 2.06 20.38 -1.53
CA SER A 57 3.10 20.85 -2.45
C SER A 57 3.45 19.77 -3.48
N VAL A 58 3.64 18.52 -3.03
CA VAL A 58 3.92 17.38 -3.92
C VAL A 58 2.71 17.07 -4.80
N LEU A 59 1.49 17.15 -4.26
CA LEU A 59 0.28 16.93 -5.03
C LEU A 59 0.12 17.95 -6.16
N ARG A 60 0.43 19.21 -5.91
CA ARG A 60 0.40 20.27 -6.93
C ARG A 60 1.33 19.95 -8.09
N LYS A 61 2.60 19.61 -7.79
CA LYS A 61 3.59 19.18 -8.79
C LYS A 61 3.11 17.97 -9.57
N ALA A 62 2.50 17.00 -8.89
CA ALA A 62 1.88 15.84 -9.54
C ALA A 62 0.82 16.27 -10.55
N THR A 63 -0.14 17.10 -10.14
CA THR A 63 -1.23 17.55 -11.02
C THR A 63 -0.78 18.43 -12.18
N GLU A 64 0.27 19.22 -12.01
CA GLU A 64 0.86 20.02 -13.09
C GLU A 64 1.48 19.13 -14.18
N ALA A 65 2.10 18.02 -13.80
CA ALA A 65 2.75 17.12 -14.73
C ALA A 65 1.81 16.09 -15.37
N VAL A 66 0.94 15.45 -14.57
CA VAL A 66 0.13 14.30 -15.01
C VAL A 66 -1.34 14.65 -15.24
N GLY A 67 -1.73 15.90 -14.97
CA GLY A 67 -3.08 16.41 -15.13
C GLY A 67 -4.01 16.11 -13.93
N PRO A 68 -5.34 16.20 -14.15
CA PRO A 68 -6.31 16.04 -13.08
C PRO A 68 -6.28 14.66 -12.43
N LEU A 69 -6.35 14.63 -11.10
CA LEU A 69 -6.35 13.39 -10.31
C LEU A 69 -7.66 12.63 -10.45
N ARG A 70 -7.58 11.35 -10.78
CA ARG A 70 -8.73 10.44 -10.76
C ARG A 70 -8.75 9.51 -9.55
N GLY A 71 -7.59 9.25 -8.95
CA GLY A 71 -7.54 8.45 -7.74
C GLY A 71 -6.22 8.52 -6.99
N LEU A 72 -6.16 7.76 -5.90
CA LEU A 72 -5.03 7.65 -4.99
C LEU A 72 -4.88 6.19 -4.54
N ALA A 73 -3.68 5.63 -4.69
CA ALA A 73 -3.26 4.44 -3.95
C ALA A 73 -2.33 4.84 -2.79
N ALA A 74 -2.85 4.85 -1.56
CA ALA A 74 -2.08 5.14 -0.36
C ALA A 74 -1.40 3.85 0.14
N VAL A 75 -0.20 3.59 -0.39
CA VAL A 75 0.63 2.42 -0.09
C VAL A 75 1.70 2.79 0.94
N ALA A 76 1.27 3.02 2.19
CA ALA A 76 2.16 3.43 3.28
C ALA A 76 2.93 2.25 3.92
N GLY A 77 4.21 2.48 4.20
CA GLY A 77 5.18 1.55 4.79
C GLY A 77 6.60 2.14 4.76
N PRO A 78 7.65 1.40 5.22
CA PRO A 78 7.63 0.01 5.69
C PRO A 78 7.09 -0.14 7.12
N MET A 79 7.00 -1.37 7.61
CA MET A 79 6.72 -1.69 9.01
C MET A 79 7.84 -1.15 9.91
N GLY A 80 7.48 -0.57 11.06
CA GLY A 80 8.43 -0.01 12.03
C GLY A 80 8.94 -1.07 13.02
N PRO A 81 9.43 -0.64 14.20
CA PRO A 81 9.89 -1.53 15.27
C PRO A 81 8.86 -2.59 15.68
N GLN A 82 9.35 -3.78 16.03
CA GLN A 82 8.55 -4.92 16.48
C GLN A 82 9.06 -5.37 17.84
N GLY A 83 8.20 -5.90 18.70
CA GLY A 83 8.60 -6.31 20.04
C GLY A 83 7.43 -6.64 20.94
N ASP A 84 7.73 -7.03 22.18
CA ASP A 84 6.71 -7.12 23.22
C ASP A 84 6.08 -5.75 23.47
N LEU A 85 4.81 -5.74 23.88
CA LEU A 85 4.09 -4.51 24.15
C LEU A 85 4.78 -3.64 25.21
N LEU A 86 5.48 -4.25 26.18
CA LEU A 86 6.20 -3.53 27.24
C LEU A 86 7.52 -2.90 26.77
N ASP A 87 8.09 -3.39 25.67
CA ASP A 87 9.36 -2.90 25.12
C ASP A 87 9.16 -1.81 24.05
N LEU A 88 7.92 -1.62 23.58
CA LEU A 88 7.58 -0.63 22.55
C LEU A 88 7.15 0.67 23.21
N ASP A 89 8.13 1.57 23.38
CA ASP A 89 7.98 2.91 23.94
C ASP A 89 7.12 3.85 23.08
N ASP A 90 6.81 5.01 23.64
CA ASP A 90 5.97 6.02 22.99
C ASP A 90 6.55 6.46 21.63
N GLU A 91 7.87 6.53 21.51
CA GLU A 91 8.58 6.83 20.26
C GLU A 91 8.33 5.77 19.18
N ALA A 92 8.34 4.48 19.53
CA ALA A 92 7.99 3.41 18.61
C ALA A 92 6.52 3.51 18.15
N TRP A 93 5.61 3.88 19.04
CA TRP A 93 4.20 4.12 18.70
C TRP A 93 4.02 5.34 17.79
N ASP A 94 4.68 6.44 18.10
CA ASP A 94 4.63 7.68 17.33
C ASP A 94 5.19 7.49 15.92
N ALA A 95 6.28 6.74 15.76
CA ALA A 95 6.84 6.40 14.46
C ALA A 95 5.81 5.65 13.59
N HIS A 96 5.08 4.68 14.15
CA HIS A 96 4.00 3.99 13.43
C HIS A 96 2.83 4.91 13.12
N PHE A 97 2.44 5.75 14.08
CA PHE A 97 1.35 6.70 13.92
C PHE A 97 1.64 7.69 12.78
N GLN A 98 2.85 8.25 12.71
CA GLN A 98 3.22 9.19 11.66
C GLN A 98 3.33 8.51 10.30
N THR A 99 4.06 7.40 10.21
CA THR A 99 4.43 6.78 8.93
C THR A 99 3.33 5.91 8.31
N GLN A 100 2.42 5.34 9.12
CA GLN A 100 1.34 4.49 8.63
C GLN A 100 0.01 5.26 8.54
N LEU A 101 -0.45 5.78 9.68
CA LEU A 101 -1.78 6.36 9.80
C LEU A 101 -1.80 7.79 9.26
N MET A 102 -1.00 8.68 9.85
CA MET A 102 -1.08 10.10 9.55
C MET A 102 -0.61 10.44 8.14
N LEU A 103 0.39 9.74 7.60
CA LEU A 103 0.76 9.86 6.19
C LEU A 103 -0.46 9.58 5.29
N THR A 104 -1.16 8.45 5.52
CA THR A 104 -2.36 8.09 4.75
C THR A 104 -3.50 9.09 4.94
N VAL A 105 -3.74 9.55 6.17
CA VAL A 105 -4.74 10.58 6.49
C VAL A 105 -4.44 11.88 5.72
N ARG A 106 -3.19 12.36 5.76
CA ARG A 106 -2.76 13.58 5.09
C ARG A 106 -2.90 13.44 3.57
N SER A 107 -2.50 12.31 2.99
CA SER A 107 -2.69 12.01 1.56
C SER A 107 -4.16 12.03 1.16
N CYS A 108 -5.03 11.34 1.91
CA CYS A 108 -6.47 11.33 1.63
C CYS A 108 -7.08 12.74 1.72
N ARG A 109 -6.75 13.49 2.79
CA ARG A 109 -7.22 14.87 2.98
C ARG A 109 -6.77 15.80 1.86
N ALA A 110 -5.56 15.62 1.34
CA ALA A 110 -5.03 16.43 0.25
C ALA A 110 -5.74 16.13 -1.08
N VAL A 111 -6.01 14.86 -1.41
CA VAL A 111 -6.64 14.50 -2.70
C VAL A 111 -8.15 14.73 -2.74
N LEU A 112 -8.85 14.59 -1.61
CA LEU A 112 -10.31 14.63 -1.55
C LEU A 112 -10.93 15.89 -2.19
N PRO A 113 -10.46 17.12 -1.90
CA PRO A 113 -10.98 18.33 -2.56
C PRO A 113 -10.87 18.27 -4.10
N HIS A 114 -9.76 17.75 -4.63
CA HIS A 114 -9.55 17.64 -6.07
C HIS A 114 -10.49 16.61 -6.71
N LEU A 115 -10.71 15.46 -6.06
CA LEU A 115 -11.62 14.44 -6.57
C LEU A 115 -13.09 14.93 -6.53
N ILE A 116 -13.48 15.59 -5.45
CA ILE A 116 -14.84 16.16 -5.31
C ILE A 116 -15.09 17.23 -6.39
N ALA A 117 -14.12 18.11 -6.64
CA ALA A 117 -14.22 19.14 -7.68
C ALA A 117 -14.34 18.55 -9.11
N GLN A 118 -13.81 17.35 -9.33
CA GLN A 118 -13.89 16.63 -10.60
C GLN A 118 -15.12 15.73 -10.76
N GLY A 119 -16.01 15.73 -9.76
CA GLY A 119 -17.24 14.93 -9.78
C GLY A 119 -17.08 13.47 -9.35
N GLY A 120 -15.94 13.11 -8.77
CA GLY A 120 -15.70 11.76 -8.24
C GLY A 120 -14.26 11.27 -8.41
N GLY A 121 -14.01 10.08 -7.89
CA GLY A 121 -12.69 9.45 -7.95
C GLY A 121 -12.57 8.23 -7.05
N GLN A 122 -11.38 7.62 -7.05
CA GLN A 122 -11.14 6.37 -6.34
C GLN A 122 -9.98 6.48 -5.35
N ILE A 123 -10.16 5.94 -4.14
CA ILE A 123 -9.11 5.86 -3.12
C ILE A 123 -8.93 4.39 -2.74
N VAL A 124 -7.69 3.92 -2.78
CA VAL A 124 -7.29 2.62 -2.26
C VAL A 124 -6.29 2.84 -1.13
N THR A 125 -6.56 2.31 0.05
CA THR A 125 -5.62 2.32 1.19
C THR A 125 -5.10 0.91 1.44
N LEU A 126 -3.90 0.81 2.03
CA LEU A 126 -3.34 -0.46 2.45
C LEU A 126 -3.33 -0.60 3.97
N ALA A 127 -4.13 -1.55 4.45
CA ALA A 127 -4.03 -2.09 5.80
C ALA A 127 -3.04 -3.27 5.81
N ALA A 128 -3.37 -4.34 6.53
CA ALA A 128 -2.60 -5.59 6.59
C ALA A 128 -3.52 -6.74 7.03
N TYR A 129 -3.10 -7.98 6.80
CA TYR A 129 -3.77 -9.17 7.35
C TYR A 129 -3.89 -9.13 8.88
N SER A 130 -2.95 -8.45 9.56
CA SER A 130 -2.89 -8.34 11.02
C SER A 130 -4.06 -7.59 11.66
N VAL A 131 -4.86 -6.85 10.88
CA VAL A 131 -6.14 -6.26 11.35
C VAL A 131 -7.12 -7.34 11.83
N ARG A 132 -6.87 -8.56 11.37
CA ARG A 132 -7.85 -9.59 11.23
C ARG A 132 -7.29 -10.88 11.87
N ALA A 133 -5.98 -11.13 11.71
CA ALA A 133 -5.18 -12.11 12.46
C ALA A 133 -3.94 -11.45 13.09
N PRO A 134 -4.06 -10.80 14.28
CA PRO A 134 -2.97 -10.03 14.88
C PRO A 134 -1.81 -10.93 15.35
N LYS A 135 -0.59 -10.40 15.26
CA LYS A 135 0.62 -11.00 15.84
C LYS A 135 1.01 -10.22 17.10
N ALA A 136 1.36 -10.92 18.17
CA ALA A 136 1.64 -10.32 19.47
C ALA A 136 2.77 -9.27 19.43
N ASN A 137 3.76 -9.48 18.57
CA ASN A 137 4.92 -8.60 18.42
C ASN A 137 4.69 -7.36 17.52
N LEU A 138 3.46 -7.15 17.01
CA LEU A 138 3.12 -6.11 16.04
C LEU A 138 2.03 -5.13 16.54
N ALA A 139 1.91 -4.94 17.86
CA ALA A 139 0.79 -4.20 18.44
C ALA A 139 0.59 -2.77 17.85
N PRO A 140 1.62 -1.88 17.78
CA PRO A 140 1.43 -0.55 17.21
C PRO A 140 1.06 -0.60 15.72
N TYR A 141 1.73 -1.46 14.96
CA TYR A 141 1.46 -1.64 13.54
C TYR A 141 0.03 -2.11 13.27
N ALA A 142 -0.43 -3.15 13.97
CA ALA A 142 -1.77 -3.69 13.82
C ALA A 142 -2.85 -2.66 14.22
N ALA A 143 -2.61 -1.88 15.26
CA ALA A 143 -3.50 -0.78 15.66
C ALA A 143 -3.63 0.27 14.54
N MET A 144 -2.51 0.74 13.98
CA MET A 144 -2.53 1.74 12.89
C MET A 144 -3.17 1.19 11.61
N LYS A 145 -2.88 -0.04 11.23
CA LYS A 145 -3.51 -0.68 10.06
C LYS A 145 -5.02 -0.90 10.27
N SER A 146 -5.47 -1.17 11.50
CA SER A 146 -6.90 -1.25 11.84
C SER A 146 -7.58 0.11 11.75
N ALA A 147 -6.91 1.18 12.17
CA ALA A 147 -7.42 2.54 12.01
C ALA A 147 -7.61 2.91 10.53
N LEU A 148 -6.73 2.45 9.64
CA LEU A 148 -6.87 2.67 8.20
C LEU A 148 -8.13 2.01 7.61
N VAL A 149 -8.51 0.81 8.08
CA VAL A 149 -9.77 0.17 7.66
C VAL A 149 -10.97 1.05 8.00
N ASN A 150 -11.01 1.60 9.21
CA ASN A 150 -12.09 2.48 9.64
C ASN A 150 -12.08 3.82 8.88
N LEU A 151 -10.90 4.43 8.70
CA LEU A 151 -10.73 5.66 7.91
C LEU A 151 -11.30 5.48 6.50
N THR A 152 -10.95 4.39 5.82
CA THR A 152 -11.41 4.11 4.47
C THR A 152 -12.92 3.92 4.39
N LYS A 153 -13.52 3.22 5.35
CA LYS A 153 -14.98 3.07 5.43
C LYS A 153 -15.68 4.42 5.65
N ASN A 154 -15.09 5.30 6.46
CA ASN A 154 -15.62 6.65 6.66
C ASN A 154 -15.54 7.49 5.40
N ILE A 155 -14.41 7.48 4.68
CA ILE A 155 -14.30 8.19 3.39
C ILE A 155 -15.39 7.74 2.42
N ALA A 156 -15.59 6.42 2.30
CA ALA A 156 -16.64 5.85 1.45
C ALA A 156 -18.05 6.30 1.83
N LYS A 157 -18.37 6.31 3.13
CA LYS A 157 -19.70 6.73 3.63
C LYS A 157 -19.93 8.23 3.49
N THR A 158 -18.90 9.03 3.74
CA THR A 158 -19.01 10.50 3.80
C THR A 158 -19.04 11.14 2.42
N TYR A 159 -18.35 10.55 1.43
CA TYR A 159 -18.18 11.16 0.10
C TYR A 159 -18.74 10.31 -1.05
N GLY A 160 -19.44 9.22 -0.75
CA GLY A 160 -20.03 8.34 -1.76
C GLY A 160 -21.09 9.04 -2.61
N ASP A 161 -21.89 9.93 -2.02
CA ASP A 161 -22.87 10.79 -2.71
C ASP A 161 -22.19 11.85 -3.60
N ARG A 162 -20.89 12.08 -3.43
CA ARG A 162 -20.04 12.94 -4.27
C ARG A 162 -19.21 12.16 -5.30
N GLY A 163 -19.55 10.89 -5.55
CA GLY A 163 -18.88 10.06 -6.55
C GLY A 163 -17.53 9.49 -6.11
N ILE A 164 -17.20 9.55 -4.81
CA ILE A 164 -15.94 9.00 -4.28
C ILE A 164 -16.14 7.54 -3.85
N ARG A 165 -15.32 6.65 -4.41
CA ARG A 165 -15.20 5.27 -3.94
C ARG A 165 -13.93 5.10 -3.12
N ALA A 166 -13.99 4.41 -2.00
CA ALA A 166 -12.81 4.14 -1.19
C ALA A 166 -12.79 2.69 -0.70
N ASN A 167 -11.74 1.93 -0.99
CA ASN A 167 -11.61 0.52 -0.58
C ASN A 167 -10.26 0.27 0.08
N CYS A 168 -10.21 -0.69 1.00
CA CYS A 168 -9.02 -1.04 1.75
C CYS A 168 -8.53 -2.43 1.33
N VAL A 169 -7.25 -2.54 1.01
CA VAL A 169 -6.58 -3.81 0.71
C VAL A 169 -5.79 -4.25 1.95
N CYS A 170 -5.92 -5.51 2.32
CA CYS A 170 -5.24 -6.17 3.44
C CYS A 170 -4.32 -7.27 2.90
N PRO A 171 -3.06 -6.94 2.54
CA PRO A 171 -2.11 -7.96 2.09
C PRO A 171 -1.69 -8.87 3.24
N GLY A 172 -1.44 -10.14 2.90
CA GLY A 172 -0.71 -11.09 3.74
C GLY A 172 0.79 -10.91 3.59
N MET A 173 1.52 -12.03 3.56
CA MET A 173 2.95 -12.00 3.27
C MET A 173 3.16 -11.86 1.75
N ILE A 174 3.74 -10.73 1.37
CA ILE A 174 4.05 -10.40 -0.02
C ILE A 174 5.56 -10.28 -0.18
N GLU A 175 6.13 -10.93 -1.20
CA GLU A 175 7.54 -10.89 -1.51
C GLU A 175 7.94 -9.49 -1.99
N THR A 176 8.44 -8.67 -1.07
CA THR A 176 8.93 -7.32 -1.38
C THR A 176 10.45 -7.28 -1.27
N TYR A 177 11.07 -6.23 -1.80
CA TYR A 177 12.52 -6.01 -1.63
C TYR A 177 13.00 -6.07 -0.18
N ALA A 178 12.13 -5.78 0.80
CA ALA A 178 12.47 -5.89 2.22
C ALA A 178 12.67 -7.34 2.70
N LEU A 179 12.20 -8.32 1.93
CA LEU A 179 12.35 -9.76 2.21
C LEU A 179 13.44 -10.43 1.35
N ALA A 180 14.18 -9.67 0.52
CA ALA A 180 15.18 -10.26 -0.37
C ALA A 180 16.24 -11.09 0.39
N GLU A 181 16.72 -10.60 1.53
CA GLU A 181 17.66 -11.35 2.35
C GLU A 181 17.04 -12.62 2.94
N ALA A 182 15.81 -12.52 3.47
CA ALA A 182 15.09 -13.68 3.99
C ALA A 182 14.83 -14.73 2.91
N ARG A 183 14.56 -14.30 1.68
CA ARG A 183 14.42 -15.15 0.49
C ARG A 183 15.72 -15.91 0.20
N ASP A 184 16.84 -15.22 0.10
CA ASP A 184 18.14 -15.85 -0.16
C ASP A 184 18.53 -16.86 0.93
N GLN A 185 18.24 -16.54 2.19
CA GLN A 185 18.47 -17.46 3.32
C GLN A 185 17.54 -18.68 3.24
N ALA A 186 16.27 -18.47 2.93
CA ALA A 186 15.29 -19.53 2.78
C ALA A 186 15.66 -20.48 1.63
N GLU A 187 16.09 -19.96 0.47
CA GLU A 187 16.54 -20.76 -0.66
C GLU A 187 17.71 -21.69 -0.32
N LYS A 188 18.67 -21.20 0.49
CA LYS A 188 19.79 -22.02 0.97
C LYS A 188 19.32 -23.08 1.97
N ARG A 189 18.44 -22.71 2.89
CA ARG A 189 17.95 -23.58 3.98
C ARG A 189 17.03 -24.70 3.49
N PHE A 190 16.16 -24.40 2.54
CA PHE A 190 15.15 -25.33 2.00
C PHE A 190 15.47 -25.75 0.56
N SER A 191 16.74 -25.75 0.20
CA SER A 191 17.21 -26.17 -1.12
C SER A 191 16.73 -27.59 -1.45
N GLY A 192 16.14 -27.75 -2.64
CA GLY A 192 15.57 -29.03 -3.10
C GLY A 192 14.15 -29.33 -2.62
N SER A 193 13.53 -28.42 -1.85
CA SER A 193 12.11 -28.51 -1.53
C SER A 193 11.22 -28.37 -2.78
N GLN A 194 10.05 -29.01 -2.76
CA GLN A 194 9.01 -28.79 -3.77
C GLN A 194 8.15 -27.55 -3.48
N ASP A 195 8.04 -27.17 -2.21
CA ASP A 195 7.35 -25.95 -1.79
C ASP A 195 8.26 -24.73 -1.88
N ASP A 196 7.65 -23.55 -2.00
CA ASP A 196 8.34 -22.25 -1.98
C ASP A 196 9.19 -22.10 -0.69
N PRO A 197 10.52 -21.94 -0.83
CA PRO A 197 11.41 -21.78 0.32
C PRO A 197 11.01 -20.64 1.25
N LEU A 198 10.57 -19.49 0.71
CA LEU A 198 10.21 -18.35 1.53
C LEU A 198 8.90 -18.60 2.31
N TYR A 199 7.98 -19.36 1.74
CA TYR A 199 6.80 -19.86 2.47
C TYR A 199 7.21 -20.78 3.63
N LEU A 200 8.14 -21.72 3.41
CA LEU A 200 8.60 -22.62 4.48
C LEU A 200 9.28 -21.85 5.61
N ALA A 201 10.10 -20.85 5.28
CA ALA A 201 10.69 -19.93 6.27
C ALA A 201 9.60 -19.18 7.03
N ALA A 202 8.58 -18.67 6.34
CA ALA A 202 7.49 -17.92 6.96
C ALA A 202 6.64 -18.77 7.91
N GLU A 203 6.33 -20.01 7.52
CA GLU A 203 5.60 -20.95 8.37
C GLU A 203 6.43 -21.28 9.62
N GLN A 204 7.72 -21.57 9.45
CA GLN A 204 8.58 -22.01 10.54
C GLN A 204 9.01 -20.87 11.48
N ASP A 205 9.38 -19.71 10.95
CA ASP A 205 10.05 -18.65 11.71
C ASP A 205 9.05 -17.56 12.16
N TRP A 206 7.93 -17.37 11.45
CA TRP A 206 6.92 -16.34 11.76
C TRP A 206 5.53 -16.90 12.06
N GLY A 207 5.36 -18.23 12.01
CA GLY A 207 4.07 -18.88 12.20
C GLY A 207 3.04 -18.39 11.20
N MET A 208 3.45 -18.09 9.96
CA MET A 208 2.58 -17.65 8.89
C MET A 208 2.28 -18.82 7.96
N LYS A 209 1.14 -19.48 8.19
CA LYS A 209 0.67 -20.58 7.35
C LYS A 209 -0.34 -20.06 6.31
N MET A 210 0.08 -20.01 5.05
CA MET A 210 -0.76 -19.66 3.91
C MET A 210 -1.42 -20.92 3.32
N ALA A 211 -2.74 -20.93 3.12
CA ALA A 211 -3.44 -22.02 2.46
C ALA A 211 -2.95 -22.31 1.03
N LEU A 212 -2.51 -21.28 0.30
CA LEU A 212 -1.91 -21.42 -1.04
C LEU A 212 -0.47 -21.94 -1.06
N ARG A 213 0.17 -22.15 0.11
CA ARG A 213 1.54 -22.69 0.27
C ARG A 213 2.63 -21.94 -0.51
N ARG A 214 2.45 -20.64 -0.70
CA ARG A 214 3.43 -19.73 -1.28
C ARG A 214 3.27 -18.33 -0.72
N VAL A 215 4.29 -17.50 -0.87
CA VAL A 215 4.16 -16.06 -0.65
C VAL A 215 3.41 -15.39 -1.82
N GLY A 216 2.69 -14.32 -1.51
CA GLY A 216 2.07 -13.49 -2.55
C GLY A 216 3.11 -12.65 -3.27
N GLN A 217 2.83 -12.29 -4.52
CA GLN A 217 3.70 -11.47 -5.34
C GLN A 217 3.20 -10.01 -5.42
N PRO A 218 4.09 -9.01 -5.56
CA PRO A 218 3.68 -7.60 -5.59
C PRO A 218 2.71 -7.23 -6.71
N ASP A 219 2.81 -7.88 -7.86
CA ASP A 219 1.95 -7.77 -9.04
C ASP A 219 0.52 -8.23 -8.76
N GLU A 220 0.31 -9.33 -8.01
CA GLU A 220 -1.02 -9.76 -7.58
C GLU A 220 -1.75 -8.68 -6.77
N VAL A 221 -1.01 -7.99 -5.88
CA VAL A 221 -1.54 -6.83 -5.15
C VAL A 221 -1.71 -5.61 -6.05
N GLY A 222 -0.80 -5.42 -7.00
CA GLY A 222 -0.86 -4.36 -8.01
C GLY A 222 -2.13 -4.42 -8.85
N GLU A 223 -2.47 -5.61 -9.35
CA GLU A 223 -3.69 -5.91 -10.11
C GLU A 223 -4.96 -5.57 -9.31
N LEU A 224 -5.02 -5.99 -8.03
CA LEU A 224 -6.17 -5.67 -7.17
C LEU A 224 -6.29 -4.16 -6.94
N ILE A 225 -5.18 -3.45 -6.69
CA ILE A 225 -5.19 -1.99 -6.54
C ILE A 225 -5.68 -1.32 -7.83
N ALA A 226 -5.16 -1.72 -9.00
CA ALA A 226 -5.55 -1.16 -10.28
C ALA A 226 -7.03 -1.42 -10.58
N PHE A 227 -7.52 -2.64 -10.35
CA PHE A 227 -8.94 -2.98 -10.47
C PHE A 227 -9.82 -2.06 -9.61
N LEU A 228 -9.48 -1.86 -8.34
CA LEU A 228 -10.24 -1.02 -7.42
C LEU A 228 -10.25 0.47 -7.80
N LEU A 229 -9.17 0.95 -8.40
CA LEU A 229 -9.05 2.29 -8.98
C LEU A 229 -9.79 2.44 -10.32
N SER A 230 -10.04 1.34 -11.05
CA SER A 230 -10.73 1.36 -12.33
C SER A 230 -12.25 1.47 -12.20
N GLU A 231 -12.93 1.83 -13.29
CA GLU A 231 -14.40 1.83 -13.39
C GLU A 231 -15.02 0.44 -13.24
N ARG A 232 -14.26 -0.63 -13.47
CA ARG A 232 -14.72 -2.03 -13.30
C ARG A 232 -15.17 -2.32 -11.86
N ALA A 233 -14.60 -1.62 -10.88
CA ALA A 233 -15.00 -1.69 -9.47
C ALA A 233 -16.14 -0.70 -9.12
N GLY A 234 -16.96 -0.29 -10.09
CA GLY A 234 -17.92 0.80 -9.99
C GLY A 234 -18.95 0.70 -8.86
N TYR A 235 -19.24 -0.51 -8.35
CA TYR A 235 -20.15 -0.74 -7.22
C TYR A 235 -19.43 -1.13 -5.91
N MET A 236 -18.10 -1.08 -5.88
CA MET A 236 -17.29 -1.41 -4.71
C MET A 236 -16.85 -0.13 -3.99
N THR A 237 -17.37 0.07 -2.78
CA THR A 237 -16.93 1.14 -1.87
C THR A 237 -17.08 0.72 -0.42
N GLY A 238 -16.13 1.12 0.42
CA GLY A 238 -16.03 0.76 1.82
C GLY A 238 -15.75 -0.74 2.04
N ALA A 239 -15.18 -1.44 1.06
CA ALA A 239 -14.79 -2.84 1.22
C ALA A 239 -13.42 -2.94 1.94
N THR A 240 -13.22 -4.05 2.66
CA THR A 240 -11.95 -4.46 3.24
C THR A 240 -11.61 -5.82 2.68
N LEU A 241 -10.62 -5.87 1.80
CA LEU A 241 -10.33 -7.00 0.92
C LEU A 241 -9.00 -7.64 1.31
N ASN A 242 -9.04 -8.91 1.71
CA ASN A 242 -7.85 -9.68 1.98
C ASN A 242 -7.21 -10.15 0.67
N ILE A 243 -5.89 -10.06 0.60
CA ILE A 243 -5.06 -10.69 -0.42
C ILE A 243 -3.85 -11.33 0.27
N ASP A 244 -4.10 -12.44 0.96
CA ASP A 244 -3.18 -13.03 1.92
C ASP A 244 -2.87 -14.51 1.67
N GLY A 245 -3.42 -15.09 0.59
CA GLY A 245 -3.22 -16.50 0.27
C GLY A 245 -3.91 -17.45 1.26
N GLY A 246 -4.93 -16.98 1.98
CA GLY A 246 -5.65 -17.76 2.98
C GLY A 246 -4.80 -18.05 4.22
N THR A 247 -4.14 -17.02 4.77
CA THR A 247 -3.68 -17.07 6.17
C THR A 247 -4.89 -17.13 7.12
N ASP A 248 -4.69 -17.07 8.44
CA ASP A 248 -5.67 -17.33 9.53
C ASP A 248 -7.05 -16.60 9.44
N PHE A 249 -7.83 -16.88 8.39
CA PHE A 249 -9.17 -16.42 8.07
C PHE A 249 -10.10 -17.57 7.73
#